data_AF-A0A935M868-F1
#
_entry.id   AF-A0A935M868-F1
#
_cell.length_a   1.000
_cell.length_b   1.000
_cell.length_c   1.000
_cell.angle_alpha   90.00
_cell.angle_beta   90.00
_cell.angle_gamma   90.00
#
_symmetry.space_group_name_H-M   'P 1'
#
loop_
_entity.id
_entity.type
_entity.pdbx_description
1 polymer ?
#
loop_
_entity_poly.entity_id
_entity_poly.type
_entity_poly.pdbx_seq_one_letter_code
_entity_poly.pdbx_strand_id
1 'polypeptide(L)'
;MKHQTIKINIAEPCHENWEKMLDEEKGKFCLSCQKQVVDFSRMTNEEIINYFNVNEGKKTCGRIAKHQHNTPISNYQKVVTPWFNRYVAGFFMALGFYNPSSAQTKDVPVEQHMKGEIAVKQPHIRSDKKLVINGRVLNSATNKGMKGVSITVVGSDITVTTDKNGNYTISIPARLQNENLVLSVYHSGYNSQEITGIDYNKTTVSVITKLYIEEKHIMGDMIMGKVMPSKEN
;
A
#
# COMPACT_ATOMS: atom_id res chain seq x y z
N MET A 1 12.00 18.55 -3.01
CA MET A 1 12.85 18.02 -1.92
C MET A 1 13.84 17.03 -2.51
N LYS A 2 15.06 16.94 -1.99
CA LYS A 2 16.07 15.98 -2.49
C LYS A 2 15.63 14.56 -2.15
N HIS A 3 15.59 13.67 -3.14
CA HIS A 3 15.30 12.26 -2.88
C HIS A 3 16.42 11.66 -2.04
N GLN A 4 16.04 11.03 -0.94
CA GLN A 4 16.97 10.51 0.04
C GLN A 4 16.42 9.20 0.60
N THR A 5 17.26 8.18 0.58
CA THR A 5 17.00 6.88 1.21
C THR A 5 18.01 6.67 2.32
N ILE A 6 17.53 6.43 3.53
CA ILE A 6 18.37 6.30 4.73
C ILE A 6 17.98 5.01 5.45
N LYS A 7 18.91 4.50 6.26
CA LYS A 7 18.70 3.36 7.13
C LYS A 7 18.93 3.80 8.56
N ILE A 8 18.00 3.48 9.45
CA ILE A 8 18.14 3.81 10.87
C ILE A 8 18.45 2.52 11.60
N ASN A 9 19.50 2.55 12.42
CA ASN A 9 19.92 1.42 13.23
C ASN A 9 20.15 1.88 14.66
N ILE A 10 19.87 1.01 15.64
CA ILE A 10 20.24 1.26 17.02
C ILE A 10 21.60 0.61 17.26
N ALA A 11 22.62 1.41 17.53
CA ALA A 11 23.95 0.93 17.86
C ALA A 11 24.02 0.36 19.28
N GLU A 12 23.43 1.08 20.24
CA GLU A 12 23.44 0.71 21.65
C GLU A 12 22.01 0.67 22.19
N PRO A 13 21.40 -0.51 22.37
CA PRO A 13 20.04 -0.62 22.87
C PRO A 13 19.94 -0.17 24.34
N CYS A 14 19.00 0.73 24.61
CA CYS A 14 18.62 1.15 25.94
C CYS A 14 17.50 0.24 26.46
N HIS A 15 17.71 -0.39 27.62
CA HIS A 15 16.77 -1.34 28.24
C HIS A 15 15.91 -0.71 29.35
N GLU A 16 15.99 0.61 29.53
CA GLU A 16 15.21 1.33 30.52
C GLU A 16 13.72 1.36 30.18
N ASN A 17 12.89 1.53 31.20
CA ASN A 17 11.44 1.60 31.02
C ASN A 17 11.02 3.01 30.58
N TRP A 18 10.49 3.12 29.35
CA TRP A 18 9.95 4.36 28.78
C TRP A 18 8.93 5.06 29.68
N GLU A 19 8.04 4.30 30.33
CA GLU A 19 6.98 4.85 31.19
C GLU A 19 7.52 5.46 32.49
N LYS A 20 8.78 5.17 32.84
CA LYS A 20 9.46 5.73 34.01
C LYS A 20 10.33 6.95 33.68
N MET A 21 10.40 7.35 32.40
CA MET A 21 11.19 8.50 31.97
C MET A 21 10.39 9.81 32.11
N LEU A 22 11.12 10.92 32.27
CA LEU A 22 10.53 12.26 32.41
C LEU A 22 10.00 12.77 31.07
N ASP A 23 8.85 13.42 31.06
CA ASP A 23 8.24 13.96 29.84
C ASP A 23 8.99 15.18 29.29
N GLU A 24 9.14 15.24 27.97
CA GLU A 24 9.67 16.39 27.22
C GLU A 24 8.88 16.63 25.93
N GLU A 25 8.99 17.81 25.31
CA GLU A 25 8.18 18.21 24.14
C GLU A 25 8.21 17.22 22.96
N LYS A 26 9.34 16.54 22.71
CA LYS A 26 9.54 15.65 21.54
C LYS A 26 9.84 14.19 21.92
N GLY A 27 9.59 13.82 23.17
CA GLY A 27 9.90 12.49 23.66
C GLY A 27 10.01 12.45 25.18
N LYS A 28 11.05 11.80 25.70
CA LYS A 28 11.29 11.69 27.13
C LYS A 28 12.76 11.82 27.48
N PHE A 29 13.07 12.20 28.71
CA PHE A 29 14.44 12.22 29.23
C PHE A 29 14.74 10.95 30.03
N CYS A 30 15.74 10.20 29.59
CA CYS A 30 16.18 8.99 30.29
C CYS A 30 17.21 9.36 31.39
N LEU A 31 16.88 9.08 32.65
CA LEU A 31 17.76 9.36 33.79
C LEU A 31 19.00 8.46 33.84
N SER A 32 18.92 7.25 33.26
CA SER A 32 20.01 6.26 33.28
C SER A 32 21.14 6.65 32.32
N CYS A 33 20.79 6.95 31.07
CA CYS A 33 21.78 7.38 30.07
C CYS A 33 21.95 8.90 29.98
N GLN A 34 21.16 9.68 30.73
CA GLN A 34 21.14 11.15 30.74
C GLN A 34 21.00 11.79 29.36
N LYS A 35 20.20 11.16 28.48
CA LYS A 35 19.93 11.62 27.12
C LYS A 35 18.44 11.83 26.92
N GLN A 36 18.11 12.81 26.09
CA GLN A 36 16.79 12.95 25.50
C GLN A 36 16.57 11.80 24.50
N VAL A 37 15.44 11.10 24.66
CA VAL A 37 14.98 10.00 23.81
C VAL A 37 13.79 10.49 22.98
N VAL A 38 14.01 10.69 21.68
CA VAL A 38 12.96 11.16 20.77
C VAL A 38 12.10 9.98 20.28
N ASP A 39 10.78 10.13 20.23
CA ASP A 39 9.88 9.06 19.78
C ASP A 39 9.60 9.13 18.27
N PHE A 40 10.23 8.23 17.51
CA PHE A 40 10.08 8.11 16.05
C PHE A 40 9.04 7.06 15.65
N SER A 41 8.51 6.29 16.60
CA SER A 41 7.59 5.17 16.34
C SER A 41 6.30 5.59 15.65
N ARG A 42 5.91 6.86 15.81
CA ARG A 42 4.70 7.46 15.23
C ARG A 42 5.00 8.43 14.08
N MET A 43 6.27 8.66 13.75
CA MET A 43 6.66 9.58 12.69
C MET A 43 6.62 8.90 11.32
N THR A 44 6.27 9.68 10.29
CA THR A 44 6.36 9.29 8.89
C THR A 44 7.81 9.26 8.41
N ASN A 45 8.10 8.52 7.32
CA ASN A 45 9.44 8.48 6.73
C ASN A 45 9.99 9.87 6.42
N GLU A 46 9.13 10.79 5.95
CA GLU A 46 9.51 12.16 5.63
C GLU A 46 9.90 12.95 6.89
N GLU A 47 9.09 12.87 7.95
CA GLU A 47 9.39 13.52 9.23
C GLU A 47 10.69 13.01 9.84
N ILE A 48 10.94 11.71 9.77
CA ILE A 48 12.17 11.10 10.29
C ILE A 48 13.38 11.59 9.49
N ILE A 49 13.31 11.56 8.15
CA ILE A 49 14.39 12.06 7.28
C ILE A 49 14.66 13.55 7.54
N ASN A 50 13.61 14.35 7.67
CA ASN A 50 13.73 15.78 7.98
C ASN A 50 14.36 16.00 9.36
N TYR A 51 13.99 15.22 10.38
CA TYR A 51 14.59 15.30 11.70
C TYR A 51 16.12 15.09 11.64
N PHE A 52 16.58 14.04 10.96
CA PHE A 52 18.00 13.74 10.83
C PHE A 52 18.75 14.75 9.97
N ASN A 53 18.11 15.32 8.94
CA ASN A 53 18.71 16.39 8.14
C ASN A 53 18.90 17.68 8.95
N VAL A 54 17.94 18.03 9.82
CA VAL A 54 18.04 19.20 10.72
C VAL A 54 19.06 18.97 11.84
N ASN A 55 19.24 17.71 12.27
CA ASN A 55 20.14 17.33 13.37
C ASN A 55 21.38 16.59 12.87
N GLU A 56 21.84 16.88 11.65
CA GLU A 56 22.98 16.17 11.05
C GLU A 56 24.23 16.27 11.96
N GLY A 57 24.89 15.14 12.20
CA GLY A 57 26.10 15.05 13.03
C GLY A 57 25.85 15.01 14.55
N LYS A 58 24.62 15.19 15.04
CA LYS A 58 24.30 15.03 16.46
C LYS A 58 24.02 13.57 16.80
N LYS A 59 24.49 13.12 17.98
CA LYS A 59 24.09 11.83 18.53
C LYS A 59 22.64 11.94 19.05
N THR A 60 21.75 11.10 18.53
CA THR A 60 20.34 11.07 18.94
C THR A 60 20.04 9.70 19.55
N CYS A 61 19.47 9.70 20.76
CA CYS A 61 18.82 8.52 21.30
C CYS A 61 17.35 8.54 20.84
N GLY A 62 16.86 7.41 20.35
CA GLY A 62 15.52 7.34 19.78
C GLY A 62 14.78 6.08 20.14
N ARG A 63 13.45 6.19 20.19
CA ARG A 63 12.52 5.07 20.25
C ARG A 63 11.93 4.86 18.87
N ILE A 64 12.10 3.66 18.31
CA ILE A 64 11.56 3.28 17.00
C ILE A 64 10.70 2.03 17.13
N ALA A 65 9.76 1.87 16.21
CA ALA A 65 9.05 0.61 16.02
C ALA A 65 9.98 -0.44 15.43
N LYS A 66 9.74 -1.73 15.70
CA LYS A 66 10.65 -2.80 15.28
C LYS A 66 10.79 -2.87 13.76
N HIS A 67 9.72 -2.58 13.00
CA HIS A 67 9.77 -2.55 11.54
C HIS A 67 10.63 -1.41 10.96
N GLN A 68 10.85 -0.31 11.70
CA GLN A 68 11.70 0.80 11.28
C GLN A 68 13.19 0.49 11.46
N HIS A 69 13.52 -0.46 12.35
CA HIS A 69 14.90 -0.84 12.65
C HIS A 69 15.55 -1.57 11.49
N ASN A 70 16.70 -1.06 11.04
CA ASN A 70 17.51 -1.67 10.00
C ASN A 70 16.75 -1.81 8.65
N THR A 71 15.73 -0.98 8.43
CA THR A 71 14.91 -0.94 7.21
C THR A 71 15.21 0.33 6.43
N PRO A 72 15.37 0.28 5.10
CA PRO A 72 15.54 1.48 4.29
C PRO A 72 14.22 2.27 4.24
N ILE A 73 14.28 3.56 4.59
CA ILE A 73 13.17 4.50 4.47
C ILE A 73 13.52 5.56 3.42
N SER A 74 12.52 5.99 2.64
CA SER A 74 12.69 6.98 1.58
C SER A 74 11.62 8.07 1.69
N ASN A 75 11.98 9.31 1.34
CA ASN A 75 11.06 10.42 1.16
C ASN A 75 10.53 10.52 -0.29
N TYR A 76 10.90 9.59 -1.17
CA TYR A 76 10.41 9.52 -2.53
C TYR A 76 9.32 8.46 -2.64
N GLN A 77 8.13 8.88 -3.08
CA GLN A 77 7.09 7.98 -3.54
C GLN A 77 7.05 8.05 -5.06
N LYS A 78 7.30 6.93 -5.74
CA LYS A 78 7.13 6.83 -7.19
C LYS A 78 5.64 6.96 -7.49
N VAL A 79 5.21 8.13 -7.95
CA VAL A 79 3.85 8.33 -8.45
C VAL A 79 3.76 7.61 -9.79
N VAL A 80 3.33 6.35 -9.76
CA VAL A 80 2.94 5.61 -10.96
C VAL A 80 1.59 6.15 -11.39
N THR A 81 1.59 7.09 -12.33
CA THR A 81 0.37 7.50 -13.01
C THR A 81 -0.11 6.32 -13.87
N PRO A 82 -1.34 5.83 -13.65
CA PRO A 82 -1.89 4.78 -14.49
C PRO A 82 -1.92 5.24 -15.95
N TRP A 83 -1.47 4.38 -16.87
CA TRP A 83 -1.34 4.70 -18.29
C TRP A 83 -2.63 5.25 -18.94
N PHE A 84 -3.80 4.88 -18.40
CA PHE A 84 -5.10 5.33 -18.91
C PHE A 84 -5.38 6.83 -18.67
N ASN A 85 -4.71 7.48 -17.70
CA ASN A 85 -4.86 8.92 -17.48
C ASN A 85 -4.28 9.79 -18.61
N ARG A 86 -3.56 9.21 -19.57
CA ARG A 86 -3.12 9.89 -20.80
C ARG A 86 -4.24 10.13 -21.81
N TYR A 87 -5.38 9.43 -21.70
CA TYR A 87 -6.49 9.53 -22.67
C TYR A 87 -7.61 10.48 -22.25
N VAL A 88 -7.64 10.93 -20.99
CA VAL A 88 -8.69 11.85 -20.48
C VAL A 88 -8.56 13.25 -21.10
N ALA A 89 -7.35 13.69 -21.44
CA ALA A 89 -7.14 14.95 -22.16
C ALA A 89 -7.57 14.91 -23.63
N GLY A 90 -7.57 13.73 -24.28
CA GLY A 90 -7.96 13.57 -25.69
C GLY A 90 -9.46 13.43 -25.91
N PHE A 91 -10.21 12.96 -24.91
CA PHE A 91 -11.64 12.67 -25.05
C PHE A 91 -12.52 13.94 -25.07
N PHE A 92 -12.06 15.05 -24.48
CA PHE A 92 -12.81 16.32 -24.49
C PHE A 92 -12.75 17.06 -25.84
N MET A 93 -11.81 16.73 -26.74
CA MET A 93 -11.68 17.41 -28.03
C MET A 93 -12.54 16.77 -29.15
N ALA A 94 -13.07 15.56 -28.94
CA ALA A 94 -13.82 14.80 -29.95
C ALA A 94 -15.35 15.01 -29.92
N LEU A 95 -15.90 15.77 -28.96
CA LEU A 95 -17.34 16.07 -28.89
C LEU A 95 -17.72 17.35 -29.66
N GLY A 96 -16.77 18.03 -30.30
CA GLY A 96 -16.96 19.34 -30.93
C GLY A 96 -17.60 19.36 -32.32
N PHE A 97 -17.80 18.22 -33.00
CA PHE A 97 -18.39 18.21 -34.35
C PHE A 97 -19.21 16.95 -34.63
N TYR A 98 -20.49 16.95 -34.25
CA TYR A 98 -21.49 16.07 -34.85
C TYR A 98 -22.50 16.91 -35.63
N ASN A 99 -22.29 17.03 -36.94
CA ASN A 99 -23.37 17.39 -37.87
C ASN A 99 -23.99 16.07 -38.36
N PRO A 100 -25.27 15.79 -38.13
CA PRO A 100 -25.92 14.65 -38.77
C PRO A 100 -26.09 14.96 -40.26
N SER A 101 -25.36 14.26 -41.12
CA SER A 101 -25.61 14.23 -42.56
C SER A 101 -26.57 13.09 -42.85
N SER A 102 -27.79 13.39 -43.31
CA SER A 102 -28.76 12.37 -43.73
C SER A 102 -28.35 11.80 -45.09
N ALA A 103 -27.76 10.60 -45.11
CA ALA A 103 -27.55 9.84 -46.32
C ALA A 103 -28.82 9.03 -46.66
N GLN A 104 -29.40 9.28 -47.84
CA GLN A 104 -30.50 8.47 -48.37
C GLN A 104 -29.95 7.14 -48.90
N THR A 105 -30.33 6.03 -48.30
CA THR A 105 -30.13 4.70 -48.88
C THR A 105 -31.26 4.40 -49.85
N LYS A 106 -30.91 4.25 -51.14
CA LYS A 106 -31.75 3.54 -52.11
C LYS A 106 -31.70 2.05 -51.76
N ASP A 107 -32.86 1.46 -51.53
CA ASP A 107 -33.01 0.03 -51.31
C ASP A 107 -32.63 -0.76 -52.57
N VAL A 108 -31.75 -1.75 -52.41
CA VAL A 108 -31.52 -2.82 -53.39
C VAL A 108 -31.83 -4.14 -52.68
N PRO A 109 -32.64 -5.04 -53.26
CA PRO A 109 -32.96 -6.32 -52.63
C PRO A 109 -31.74 -7.24 -52.72
N VAL A 110 -31.30 -7.80 -51.59
CA VAL A 110 -30.25 -8.82 -51.54
C VAL A 110 -30.89 -10.20 -51.33
N GLU A 111 -30.67 -11.08 -52.31
CA GLU A 111 -31.00 -12.51 -52.28
C GLU A 111 -30.39 -13.24 -51.09
N GLN A 112 -31.21 -14.02 -50.42
CA GLN A 112 -30.88 -14.73 -49.19
C GLN A 112 -30.26 -16.10 -49.52
N HIS A 113 -28.93 -16.18 -49.53
CA HIS A 113 -28.23 -17.46 -49.63
C HIS A 113 -27.98 -18.01 -48.21
N MET A 114 -28.67 -19.10 -47.87
CA MET A 114 -28.40 -19.88 -46.66
C MET A 114 -26.98 -20.46 -46.71
N LYS A 115 -26.16 -20.13 -45.71
CA LYS A 115 -24.86 -20.76 -45.47
C LYS A 115 -24.95 -21.53 -44.15
N GLY A 116 -24.71 -22.84 -44.22
CA GLY A 116 -24.80 -23.75 -43.09
C GLY A 116 -23.85 -23.38 -41.94
N GLU A 117 -24.32 -23.66 -40.72
CA GLU A 117 -23.53 -23.54 -39.50
C GLU A 117 -22.42 -24.59 -39.49
N ILE A 118 -21.17 -24.15 -39.41
CA ILE A 118 -20.05 -25.00 -39.01
C ILE A 118 -19.93 -24.85 -37.51
N ALA A 119 -20.24 -25.91 -36.76
CA ALA A 119 -20.01 -25.99 -35.33
C ALA A 119 -18.49 -26.00 -35.06
N VAL A 120 -17.93 -24.83 -34.73
CA VAL A 120 -16.58 -24.74 -34.17
C VAL A 120 -16.67 -25.18 -32.72
N LYS A 121 -16.16 -26.38 -32.41
CA LYS A 121 -15.82 -26.78 -31.04
C LYS A 121 -14.79 -25.76 -30.52
N GLN A 122 -15.23 -24.78 -29.75
CA GLN A 122 -14.34 -23.87 -29.06
C GLN A 122 -13.48 -24.67 -28.06
N PRO A 123 -12.15 -24.50 -28.05
CA PRO A 123 -11.34 -24.97 -26.95
C PRO A 123 -11.82 -24.21 -25.70
N HIS A 124 -12.13 -24.94 -24.63
CA HIS A 124 -12.61 -24.39 -23.38
C HIS A 124 -11.73 -23.21 -22.93
N ILE A 125 -12.25 -22.00 -23.12
CA ILE A 125 -11.68 -20.77 -22.55
C ILE A 125 -11.76 -20.97 -21.04
N ARG A 126 -10.61 -21.06 -20.37
CA ARG A 126 -10.53 -21.03 -18.90
C ARG A 126 -11.32 -19.80 -18.44
N SER A 127 -12.36 -20.04 -17.66
CA SER A 127 -13.25 -19.01 -17.12
C SER A 127 -12.44 -17.84 -16.58
N ASP A 128 -12.58 -16.65 -17.17
CA ASP A 128 -12.05 -15.36 -16.70
C ASP A 128 -12.77 -14.90 -15.41
N LYS A 129 -13.03 -15.83 -14.49
CA LYS A 129 -13.68 -15.54 -13.23
C LYS A 129 -12.70 -14.76 -12.37
N LYS A 130 -12.95 -13.46 -12.22
CA LYS A 130 -12.22 -12.60 -11.29
C LYS A 130 -12.87 -12.70 -9.91
N LEU A 131 -12.10 -13.11 -8.91
CA LEU A 131 -12.50 -13.03 -7.51
C LEU A 131 -12.45 -11.57 -7.06
N VAL A 132 -13.50 -11.09 -6.42
CA VAL A 132 -13.58 -9.76 -5.80
C VAL A 132 -13.64 -9.93 -4.29
N ILE A 133 -12.71 -9.32 -3.59
CA ILE A 133 -12.67 -9.32 -2.13
C ILE A 133 -13.10 -7.94 -1.65
N ASN A 134 -14.22 -7.89 -0.97
CA ASN A 134 -14.66 -6.73 -0.22
C ASN A 134 -14.17 -6.89 1.22
N GLY A 135 -13.62 -5.85 1.81
CA GLY A 135 -13.27 -5.95 3.20
C GLY A 135 -13.29 -4.65 3.95
N ARG A 136 -13.13 -4.78 5.27
CA ARG A 136 -13.11 -3.67 6.20
C ARG A 136 -12.01 -3.86 7.24
N VAL A 137 -11.19 -2.84 7.42
CA VAL A 137 -10.14 -2.82 8.45
C VAL A 137 -10.57 -1.94 9.61
N LEU A 138 -10.50 -2.50 10.82
CA LEU A 138 -10.85 -1.83 12.06
C LEU A 138 -9.61 -1.67 12.95
N ASN A 139 -9.55 -0.55 13.66
CA ASN A 139 -8.61 -0.39 14.77
C ASN A 139 -9.09 -1.25 15.93
N SER A 140 -8.23 -2.13 16.47
CA SER A 140 -8.65 -3.08 17.51
C SER A 140 -9.07 -2.41 18.83
N ALA A 141 -8.52 -1.25 19.17
CA ALA A 141 -8.82 -0.55 20.42
C ALA A 141 -10.16 0.21 20.35
N THR A 142 -10.44 0.87 19.22
CA THR A 142 -11.62 1.74 19.06
C THR A 142 -12.77 1.06 18.31
N ASN A 143 -12.52 -0.07 17.65
CA ASN A 143 -13.40 -0.72 16.67
C ASN A 143 -13.88 0.20 15.54
N LYS A 144 -13.20 1.34 15.30
CA LYS A 144 -13.50 2.26 14.20
C LYS A 144 -12.73 1.86 12.95
N GLY A 145 -13.31 2.18 11.79
CA GLY A 145 -12.68 1.99 10.49
C GLY A 145 -11.39 2.78 10.34
N MET A 146 -10.37 2.16 9.74
CA MET A 146 -9.06 2.79 9.54
C MET A 146 -8.88 3.19 8.08
N LYS A 147 -8.63 4.48 7.82
CA LYS A 147 -8.32 5.02 6.49
C LYS A 147 -6.84 4.79 6.13
N GLY A 148 -6.56 4.53 4.85
CA GLY A 148 -5.19 4.50 4.33
C GLY A 148 -4.39 3.24 4.70
N VAL A 149 -5.06 2.19 5.19
CA VAL A 149 -4.46 0.87 5.38
C VAL A 149 -4.20 0.27 4.00
N SER A 150 -2.99 -0.24 3.77
CA SER A 150 -2.61 -0.90 2.52
C SER A 150 -2.96 -2.38 2.59
N ILE A 151 -3.67 -2.89 1.58
CA ILE A 151 -3.99 -4.30 1.38
C ILE A 151 -3.29 -4.73 0.10
N THR A 152 -2.34 -5.67 0.21
CA THR A 152 -1.52 -6.15 -0.91
C THR A 152 -1.68 -7.64 -1.10
N VAL A 153 -1.82 -8.08 -2.35
CA VAL A 153 -1.77 -9.52 -2.68
C VAL A 153 -0.31 -9.95 -2.69
N VAL A 154 0.06 -10.85 -1.77
CA VAL A 154 1.43 -11.32 -1.60
C VAL A 154 1.94 -11.95 -2.91
N GLY A 155 3.15 -11.57 -3.33
CA GLY A 155 3.74 -12.02 -4.60
C GLY A 155 3.26 -11.26 -5.84
N SER A 156 2.61 -10.11 -5.67
CA SER A 156 2.22 -9.22 -6.79
C SER A 156 2.23 -7.75 -6.39
N ASP A 157 2.15 -6.87 -7.38
CA ASP A 157 2.05 -5.40 -7.17
C ASP A 157 0.59 -4.93 -7.00
N ILE A 158 -0.36 -5.84 -6.77
CA ILE A 158 -1.76 -5.49 -6.61
C ILE A 158 -1.99 -5.03 -5.17
N THR A 159 -2.10 -3.71 -5.02
CA THR A 159 -2.35 -3.06 -3.72
C THR A 159 -3.55 -2.11 -3.82
N VAL A 160 -4.39 -2.10 -2.79
CA VAL A 160 -5.45 -1.10 -2.59
C VAL A 160 -5.34 -0.48 -1.20
N THR A 161 -5.94 0.69 -1.02
CA THR A 161 -5.98 1.36 0.29
C THR A 161 -7.41 1.51 0.80
N THR A 162 -7.61 1.44 2.11
CA THR A 162 -8.93 1.62 2.73
C THR A 162 -9.43 3.07 2.67
N ASP A 163 -10.76 3.20 2.53
CA ASP A 163 -11.47 4.48 2.61
C ASP A 163 -11.58 5.03 4.06
N LYS A 164 -12.25 6.18 4.22
CA LYS A 164 -12.47 6.83 5.53
C LYS A 164 -13.20 5.96 6.57
N ASN A 165 -13.95 4.96 6.12
CA ASN A 165 -14.75 4.05 6.94
C ASN A 165 -14.06 2.69 7.14
N GLY A 166 -12.84 2.55 6.62
CA GLY A 166 -12.03 1.34 6.67
C GLY A 166 -12.32 0.32 5.56
N ASN A 167 -13.17 0.63 4.58
CA ASN A 167 -13.57 -0.31 3.55
C ASN A 167 -12.58 -0.34 2.38
N TYR A 168 -12.46 -1.51 1.75
CA TYR A 168 -11.70 -1.70 0.52
C TYR A 168 -12.38 -2.73 -0.39
N THR A 169 -12.06 -2.67 -1.68
CA THR A 169 -12.40 -3.68 -2.67
C THR A 169 -11.18 -3.97 -3.51
N ILE A 170 -10.80 -5.24 -3.63
CA ILE A 170 -9.66 -5.69 -4.43
C ILE A 170 -10.09 -6.81 -5.38
N SER A 171 -9.70 -6.71 -6.64
CA SER A 171 -9.99 -7.72 -7.66
C SER A 171 -8.75 -8.58 -7.91
N ILE A 172 -8.89 -9.89 -7.71
CA ILE A 172 -7.82 -10.86 -7.85
C ILE A 172 -7.92 -11.51 -9.25
N PRO A 173 -6.91 -11.34 -10.12
CA PRO A 173 -6.86 -12.00 -11.41
C PRO A 173 -6.84 -13.52 -11.27
N ALA A 174 -7.46 -14.25 -12.21
CA ALA A 174 -7.55 -15.72 -12.19
C ALA A 174 -6.19 -16.42 -12.01
N ARG A 175 -5.11 -15.84 -12.55
CA ARG A 175 -3.74 -16.36 -12.41
C ARG A 175 -3.20 -16.41 -10.97
N LEU A 176 -3.78 -15.63 -10.04
CA LEU A 176 -3.37 -15.56 -8.63
C LEU A 176 -4.39 -16.27 -7.70
N GLN A 177 -5.48 -16.81 -8.23
CA GLN A 177 -6.51 -17.50 -7.44
C GLN A 177 -6.11 -18.96 -7.24
N ASN A 178 -5.39 -19.22 -6.14
CA ASN A 178 -4.99 -20.56 -5.74
C ASN A 178 -4.97 -20.68 -4.21
N GLU A 179 -4.63 -21.85 -3.69
CA GLU A 179 -4.56 -22.15 -2.25
C GLU A 179 -3.56 -21.29 -1.46
N ASN A 180 -2.58 -20.68 -2.14
CA ASN A 180 -1.58 -19.78 -1.57
C ASN A 180 -1.99 -18.30 -1.69
N LEU A 181 -3.25 -17.99 -1.98
CA LEU A 181 -3.75 -16.62 -2.00
C LEU A 181 -3.70 -16.02 -0.59
N VAL A 182 -2.79 -15.06 -0.40
CA VAL A 182 -2.62 -14.31 0.86
C VAL A 182 -2.72 -12.81 0.60
N LEU A 183 -3.44 -12.11 1.47
CA LEU A 183 -3.42 -10.64 1.52
C LEU A 183 -2.62 -10.18 2.72
N SER A 184 -1.64 -9.30 2.51
CA SER A 184 -0.97 -8.58 3.59
C SER A 184 -1.69 -7.25 3.85
N VAL A 185 -1.94 -6.96 5.13
CA VAL A 185 -2.61 -5.77 5.61
C VAL A 185 -1.62 -4.98 6.46
N TYR A 186 -1.31 -3.75 6.03
CA TYR A 186 -0.27 -2.94 6.64
C TYR A 186 -0.73 -1.49 6.87
N HIS A 187 -0.37 -0.94 8.02
CA HIS A 187 -0.51 0.47 8.34
C HIS A 187 0.58 0.87 9.32
N SER A 188 1.17 2.07 9.16
CA SER A 188 2.21 2.57 10.07
C SER A 188 1.71 2.60 11.53
N GLY A 189 2.55 2.12 12.45
CA GLY A 189 2.25 2.04 13.89
C GLY A 189 1.41 0.82 14.32
N TYR A 190 1.15 -0.13 13.42
CA TYR A 190 0.39 -1.35 13.72
C TYR A 190 1.16 -2.61 13.29
N ASN A 191 0.93 -3.71 14.00
CA ASN A 191 1.40 -5.02 13.56
C ASN A 191 0.72 -5.39 12.23
N SER A 192 1.54 -5.72 11.22
CA SER A 192 1.03 -6.25 9.95
C SER A 192 0.23 -7.54 10.18
N GLN A 193 -0.81 -7.74 9.38
CA GLN A 193 -1.65 -8.94 9.42
C GLN A 193 -1.65 -9.61 8.06
N GLU A 194 -1.78 -10.93 8.04
CA GLU A 194 -1.99 -11.71 6.83
C GLU A 194 -3.38 -12.34 6.86
N ILE A 195 -4.12 -12.22 5.76
CA ILE A 195 -5.40 -12.88 5.56
C ILE A 195 -5.13 -14.09 4.66
N THR A 196 -5.30 -15.27 5.23
CA THR A 196 -5.17 -16.57 4.58
C THR A 196 -6.53 -17.27 4.51
N GLY A 197 -6.61 -18.42 3.83
CA GLY A 197 -7.85 -19.20 3.76
C GLY A 197 -8.98 -18.53 2.97
N ILE A 198 -8.64 -17.65 2.04
CA ILE A 198 -9.61 -16.98 1.17
C ILE A 198 -10.19 -18.01 0.20
N ASP A 199 -11.51 -18.14 0.19
CA ASP A 199 -12.22 -19.04 -0.72
C ASP A 199 -12.16 -18.52 -2.17
N TYR A 200 -11.12 -18.93 -2.88
CA TYR A 200 -10.80 -18.46 -4.23
C TYR A 200 -11.74 -19.02 -5.31
N ASN A 201 -12.59 -19.98 -4.98
CA ASN A 201 -13.58 -20.53 -5.93
C ASN A 201 -14.83 -19.63 -6.04
N LYS A 202 -15.04 -18.72 -5.08
CA LYS A 202 -16.13 -17.76 -5.09
C LYS A 202 -15.85 -16.58 -6.02
N THR A 203 -16.92 -15.95 -6.49
CA THR A 203 -16.82 -14.69 -7.24
C THR A 203 -16.59 -13.51 -6.30
N THR A 204 -17.16 -13.58 -5.08
CA THR A 204 -17.09 -12.51 -4.09
C THR A 204 -16.85 -13.08 -2.70
N VAL A 205 -15.93 -12.47 -1.94
CA VAL A 205 -15.64 -12.79 -0.53
C VAL A 205 -15.65 -11.51 0.29
N SER A 206 -16.18 -11.58 1.51
CA SER A 206 -16.18 -10.47 2.46
C SER A 206 -15.25 -10.76 3.63
N VAL A 207 -14.36 -9.83 3.98
CA VAL A 207 -13.37 -10.00 5.06
C VAL A 207 -13.40 -8.81 6.03
N ILE A 208 -13.37 -9.10 7.33
CA ILE A 208 -13.15 -8.07 8.36
C ILE A 208 -11.85 -8.38 9.08
N THR A 209 -10.96 -7.39 9.16
CA THR A 209 -9.64 -7.52 9.78
C THR A 209 -9.47 -6.47 10.86
N LYS A 210 -8.87 -6.85 11.99
CA LYS A 210 -8.48 -5.90 13.05
C LYS A 210 -6.97 -5.71 13.03
N LEU A 211 -6.52 -4.45 13.10
CA LEU A 211 -5.13 -4.09 13.30
C LEU A 211 -4.87 -3.74 14.77
N TYR A 212 -3.75 -4.24 15.28
CA TYR A 212 -3.28 -4.05 16.65
C TYR A 212 -2.08 -3.13 16.65
N ILE A 213 -2.01 -2.20 17.61
CA ILE A 213 -0.86 -1.30 17.74
C ILE A 213 0.41 -2.15 17.95
N GLU A 214 1.49 -1.75 17.30
CA GLU A 214 2.78 -2.41 17.49
C GLU A 214 3.34 -2.02 18.87
N GLU A 215 3.20 -2.90 19.87
CA GLU A 215 3.63 -2.60 21.24
C GLU A 215 5.14 -2.73 21.43
N LYS A 216 5.84 -3.42 20.50
CA LYS A 216 7.27 -3.69 20.60
C LYS A 216 8.08 -2.56 19.99
N HIS A 217 8.44 -1.63 20.86
CA HIS A 217 9.36 -0.56 20.56
C HIS A 217 10.76 -0.95 21.03
N ILE A 218 11.76 -0.50 20.30
CA ILE A 218 13.15 -0.59 20.72
C ILE A 218 13.71 0.82 20.88
N MET A 219 14.56 1.01 21.88
CA MET A 219 15.16 2.30 22.22
C MET A 219 16.67 2.18 22.22
N GLY A 220 17.36 3.26 21.92
CA GLY A 220 18.81 3.32 22.02
C GLY A 220 19.45 4.38 21.14
N ASP A 221 20.77 4.40 21.16
CA ASP A 221 21.55 5.34 20.34
C ASP A 221 21.37 5.00 18.87
N MET A 222 20.84 5.96 18.11
CA MET A 222 20.58 5.77 16.69
C MET A 222 21.76 6.21 15.84
N ILE A 223 22.05 5.40 14.82
CA ILE A 223 22.98 5.74 13.76
C ILE A 223 22.25 5.77 12.42
N MET A 224 22.54 6.82 11.64
CA MET A 224 22.01 7.00 10.30
C MET A 224 23.00 6.40 9.29
N GLY A 225 22.60 5.30 8.66
CA GLY A 225 23.30 4.75 7.50
C GLY A 225 22.78 5.38 6.21
N LYS A 226 23.67 5.89 5.35
CA LYS A 226 23.32 6.27 3.98
C LYS A 226 23.22 4.99 3.13
N VAL A 227 22.05 4.73 2.54
CA VAL A 227 21.90 3.63 1.58
C VAL A 227 22.26 4.18 0.21
N MET A 228 23.37 3.71 -0.36
CA MET A 228 23.71 4.08 -1.74
C MET A 228 22.61 3.53 -2.67
N PRO A 229 22.13 4.34 -3.64
CA PRO A 229 21.19 3.83 -4.63
C PRO A 229 21.85 2.66 -5.36
N SER A 230 21.17 1.51 -5.40
CA SER A 230 21.59 0.37 -6.20
C SER A 230 21.71 0.86 -7.64
N LYS A 231 22.90 0.68 -8.25
CA LYS A 231 23.05 0.83 -9.69
C LYS A 231 22.12 -0.20 -10.34
N GLU A 232 21.01 0.27 -10.87
CA GLU A 232 20.19 -0.47 -11.83
C GLU A 232 21.10 -0.73 -13.05
N ASN A 233 21.44 -2.01 -13.27
CA ASN A 233 22.06 -2.50 -14.49
C ASN A 233 20.96 -2.90 -15.48
#